data_AF-A0A9X4X9V3-F1
#
_entry.id   AF-A0A9X4X9V3-F1
#
_cell.length_a   1.000
_cell.length_b   1.000
_cell.length_c   1.000
_cell.angle_alpha   90.00
_cell.angle_beta   90.00
_cell.angle_gamma   90.00
#
_symmetry.space_group_name_H-M   'P 1'
#
loop_
_entity.id
_entity.type
_entity.pdbx_description
1 polymer ?
#
loop_
_entity_poly.entity_id
_entity_poly.type
_entity_poly.pdbx_seq_one_letter_code
_entity_poly.pdbx_strand_id
1 'polypeptide(L)'
;MFSKKQKLLTVITTLTLGCGFTFGLTPASADTANNTSPIKEEQVRIQIPFTGYVISADDNYLIVADTFTKEEALYYQNNWWELVSQNKILRVPVSNGENYKLGEKLNVYAAAWTYSLPPIAIMPTIEKVVD
;
A
#
# COMPACT_ATOMS: atom_id res chain seq x y z
N MET A 1 27.00 -46.10 61.14
CA MET A 1 28.18 -45.21 61.06
C MET A 1 28.76 -45.42 59.67
N PHE A 2 28.65 -44.57 58.66
CA PHE A 2 28.99 -43.16 58.55
C PHE A 2 28.17 -42.49 57.42
N SER A 3 27.81 -41.23 57.65
CA SER A 3 27.14 -40.31 56.72
C SER A 3 27.99 -39.94 55.51
N LYS A 4 27.37 -39.71 54.34
CA LYS A 4 27.86 -38.72 53.36
C LYS A 4 26.70 -37.93 52.75
N LYS A 5 26.58 -36.67 53.21
CA LYS A 5 25.91 -35.57 52.52
C LYS A 5 26.94 -34.91 51.59
N GLN A 6 26.65 -34.75 50.30
CA GLN A 6 27.40 -33.87 49.40
C GLN A 6 26.39 -33.14 48.50
N LYS A 7 25.91 -31.97 48.96
CA LYS A 7 26.28 -30.63 48.46
C LYS A 7 25.93 -30.42 46.99
N LEU A 8 24.69 -29.95 46.78
CA LEU A 8 24.23 -29.36 45.54
C LEU A 8 24.93 -28.00 45.38
N LEU A 9 25.86 -27.91 44.44
CA LEU A 9 26.53 -26.67 44.06
C LEU A 9 25.60 -25.88 43.15
N THR A 10 24.86 -24.94 43.72
CA THR A 10 24.08 -23.95 42.98
C THR A 10 25.04 -22.89 42.44
N VAL A 11 25.34 -22.98 41.14
CA VAL A 11 26.05 -21.92 40.41
C VAL A 11 25.06 -20.78 40.19
N ILE A 12 25.27 -19.66 40.88
CA ILE A 12 24.48 -18.43 40.70
C ILE A 12 25.15 -17.62 39.61
N THR A 13 24.65 -17.75 38.38
CA THR A 13 25.06 -16.88 37.27
C THR A 13 24.27 -15.57 37.40
N THR A 14 24.89 -14.55 37.97
CA THR A 14 24.31 -13.20 38.09
C THR A 14 24.34 -12.51 36.72
N LEU A 15 23.18 -12.37 36.07
CA LEU A 15 22.99 -11.54 34.89
C LEU A 15 22.69 -10.10 35.35
N THR A 16 23.67 -9.21 35.26
CA THR A 16 23.46 -7.77 35.48
C THR A 16 23.17 -7.11 34.12
N LEU A 17 21.90 -6.76 33.88
CA LEU A 17 21.52 -5.88 32.77
C LEU A 17 21.57 -4.45 33.31
N GLY A 18 22.63 -3.73 32.95
CA GLY A 18 22.85 -2.35 33.37
C GLY A 18 21.79 -1.42 32.77
N CYS A 19 20.82 -1.00 33.58
CA CYS A 19 19.95 0.14 33.30
C CYS A 19 20.65 1.43 33.77
N GLY A 20 21.51 1.99 32.92
CA GLY A 20 22.09 3.32 33.13
C GLY A 20 21.13 4.42 32.69
N PHE A 21 20.12 4.75 33.50
CA PHE A 21 19.35 5.98 33.34
C PHE A 21 19.93 7.07 34.26
N THR A 22 20.83 7.88 33.71
CA THR A 22 21.24 9.13 34.36
C THR A 22 20.25 10.22 34.00
N PHE A 23 19.38 10.58 34.95
CA PHE A 23 18.58 11.80 34.88
C PHE A 23 19.49 13.01 35.10
N GLY A 24 19.92 13.63 34.00
CA GLY A 24 20.57 14.93 33.96
C GLY A 24 19.59 15.97 33.45
N LEU A 25 19.25 16.93 34.30
CA LEU A 25 18.34 18.05 34.04
C LEU A 25 18.85 18.93 32.87
N THR A 26 18.01 19.11 31.84
CA THR A 26 17.72 20.36 31.08
C THR A 26 17.21 20.05 29.66
N PRO A 27 15.99 20.44 29.27
CA PRO A 27 15.71 20.70 27.86
C PRO A 27 16.08 22.16 27.57
N ALA A 28 17.20 22.38 26.90
CA ALA A 28 17.38 23.61 26.14
C ALA A 28 16.43 23.54 24.94
N SER A 29 15.28 24.21 25.03
CA SER A 29 14.44 24.47 23.87
C SER A 29 15.18 25.47 22.99
N ALA A 30 15.85 24.96 21.95
CA ALA A 30 16.25 25.76 20.82
C ALA A 30 15.02 25.91 19.92
N ASP A 31 14.33 27.04 20.08
CA ASP A 31 13.36 27.53 19.11
C ASP A 31 14.13 27.89 17.84
N THR A 32 14.10 27.00 16.86
CA THR A 32 14.52 27.33 15.49
C THR A 32 13.25 27.37 14.67
N ALA A 33 12.73 28.57 14.49
CA ALA A 33 11.79 28.92 13.43
C ALA A 33 12.45 28.67 12.06
N ASN A 34 12.53 27.40 11.67
CA ASN A 34 12.83 27.03 10.31
C ASN A 34 11.51 26.96 9.57
N ASN A 35 11.23 28.00 8.79
CA ASN A 35 10.31 27.94 7.67
C ASN A 35 10.86 26.96 6.63
N THR A 36 10.90 25.68 6.97
CA THR A 36 11.12 24.61 6.00
C THR A 36 9.74 24.31 5.44
N SER A 37 9.40 24.96 4.32
CA SER A 37 8.42 24.40 3.39
C SER A 37 8.77 22.91 3.24
N PRO A 38 7.86 21.96 3.51
CA PRO A 38 8.20 20.56 3.34
C PRO A 38 8.54 20.39 1.87
N ILE A 39 9.82 20.15 1.59
CA ILE A 39 10.23 19.64 0.30
C ILE A 39 9.46 18.33 0.22
N LYS A 40 8.45 18.32 -0.65
CA LYS A 40 7.71 17.13 -1.03
C LYS A 40 8.74 16.26 -1.73
N GLU A 41 9.54 15.52 -0.96
CA GLU A 41 10.26 14.38 -1.49
C GLU A 41 9.16 13.43 -1.95
N GLU A 42 8.87 13.51 -3.24
CA GLU A 42 8.06 12.54 -3.94
C GLU A 42 8.84 11.23 -3.86
N GLN A 43 8.64 10.54 -2.74
CA GLN A 43 9.18 9.22 -2.50
C GLN A 43 8.76 8.39 -3.70
N VAL A 44 9.73 8.10 -4.59
CA VAL A 44 9.54 7.29 -5.79
C VAL A 44 9.09 5.91 -5.31
N ARG A 45 7.79 5.77 -5.08
CA ARG A 45 7.17 4.47 -4.83
C ARG A 45 7.23 3.77 -6.16
N ILE A 46 7.82 2.58 -6.17
CA ILE A 46 7.67 1.65 -7.28
C ILE A 46 6.17 1.41 -7.40
N GLN A 47 5.56 1.94 -8.46
CA GLN A 47 4.14 1.76 -8.74
C GLN A 47 4.00 0.75 -9.88
N ILE A 48 3.03 -0.14 -9.75
CA ILE A 48 2.65 -1.13 -10.75
C ILE A 48 1.71 -0.43 -11.75
N PRO A 49 2.14 -0.21 -13.00
CA PRO A 49 1.29 0.42 -14.00
C PRO A 49 0.24 -0.56 -14.53
N PHE A 50 -0.94 -0.04 -14.80
CA PHE A 50 -2.04 -0.72 -15.46
C PHE A 50 -2.77 0.29 -16.35
N THR A 51 -2.83 0.03 -17.64
CA THR A 51 -3.53 0.90 -18.60
C THR A 51 -4.73 0.17 -19.14
N GLY A 52 -5.87 0.86 -19.23
CA GLY A 52 -7.07 0.27 -19.79
C GLY A 52 -8.23 1.24 -19.90
N TYR A 53 -9.38 0.73 -20.30
CA TYR A 53 -10.60 1.52 -20.46
C TYR A 53 -11.58 1.25 -19.30
N VAL A 54 -12.30 2.27 -18.86
CA VAL A 54 -13.33 2.15 -17.83
C VAL A 54 -14.54 1.42 -18.40
N ILE A 55 -14.89 0.27 -17.83
CA ILE A 55 -16.08 -0.50 -18.24
C ILE A 55 -17.24 -0.42 -17.24
N SER A 56 -16.93 -0.06 -15.99
CA SER A 56 -17.90 0.24 -14.93
C SER A 56 -17.34 1.32 -14.02
N ALA A 57 -18.21 2.20 -13.54
CA ALA A 57 -17.87 3.23 -12.56
C ALA A 57 -18.99 3.32 -11.52
N ASP A 58 -18.63 3.14 -10.26
CA ASP A 58 -19.48 3.37 -9.10
C ASP A 58 -18.81 4.41 -8.16
N ASP A 59 -19.50 4.79 -7.09
CA ASP A 59 -19.05 5.85 -6.17
C ASP A 59 -17.73 5.50 -5.45
N ASN A 60 -17.39 4.21 -5.37
CA ASN A 60 -16.27 3.70 -4.60
C ASN A 60 -15.17 3.09 -5.47
N TYR A 61 -15.52 2.61 -6.67
CA TYR A 61 -14.65 1.82 -7.52
C TYR A 61 -14.90 2.07 -9.01
N LEU A 62 -13.80 1.98 -9.77
CA LEU A 62 -13.82 1.76 -11.20
C LEU A 62 -13.46 0.32 -11.50
N ILE A 63 -13.97 -0.17 -12.61
CA ILE A 63 -13.48 -1.39 -13.25
C ILE A 63 -12.80 -0.96 -14.54
N VAL A 64 -11.48 -1.18 -14.59
CA VAL A 64 -10.64 -0.83 -15.74
C VAL A 64 -10.21 -2.12 -16.44
N ALA A 65 -10.44 -2.19 -17.75
CA ALA A 65 -10.14 -3.33 -18.59
C ALA A 65 -8.94 -3.05 -19.51
N ASP A 66 -7.94 -3.92 -19.46
CA ASP A 66 -6.80 -3.92 -20.38
C ASP A 66 -7.24 -4.57 -21.71
N THR A 67 -7.77 -3.72 -22.59
CA THR A 67 -8.16 -4.07 -23.96
C THR A 67 -7.47 -3.16 -24.95
N PHE A 68 -7.40 -3.58 -26.21
CA PHE A 68 -6.74 -2.78 -27.24
C PHE A 68 -7.59 -1.57 -27.64
N THR A 69 -8.90 -1.79 -27.81
CA THR A 69 -9.85 -0.74 -28.20
C THR A 69 -10.89 -0.47 -27.12
N LYS A 70 -11.47 0.72 -27.19
CA LYS A 70 -12.61 1.13 -26.35
C LYS A 70 -13.83 0.25 -26.61
N GLU A 71 -14.10 -0.09 -27.87
CA GLU A 71 -15.26 -0.88 -28.26
C GLU A 71 -15.17 -2.30 -27.68
N GLU A 72 -13.97 -2.89 -27.69
CA GLU A 72 -13.70 -4.19 -27.05
C GLU A 72 -13.94 -4.12 -25.54
N ALA A 73 -13.45 -3.09 -24.86
CA ALA A 73 -13.72 -2.89 -23.44
C ALA A 73 -15.21 -2.79 -23.14
N LEU A 74 -15.95 -1.98 -23.90
CA LEU A 74 -17.39 -1.79 -23.69
C LEU A 74 -18.21 -3.06 -23.96
N TYR A 75 -17.74 -3.95 -24.83
CA TYR A 75 -18.36 -5.27 -25.04
C TYR A 75 -18.38 -6.11 -23.75
N TYR A 76 -17.33 -6.04 -22.93
CA TYR A 76 -17.21 -6.80 -21.69
C TYR A 76 -17.92 -6.17 -20.48
N GLN A 77 -18.59 -5.02 -20.63
CA GLN A 77 -19.25 -4.32 -19.52
C GLN A 77 -20.20 -5.21 -18.70
N ASN A 78 -21.01 -6.03 -19.37
CA ASN A 78 -21.99 -6.90 -18.72
C ASN A 78 -21.45 -8.28 -18.33
N ASN A 79 -20.31 -8.69 -18.91
CA ASN A 79 -19.72 -9.99 -18.67
C ASN A 79 -18.19 -9.90 -18.65
N TRP A 80 -17.68 -9.29 -17.59
CA TRP A 80 -16.25 -9.03 -17.41
C TRP A 80 -15.49 -10.22 -16.81
N TRP A 81 -16.16 -11.35 -16.52
CA TRP A 81 -15.54 -12.53 -15.90
C TRP A 81 -14.45 -13.16 -16.78
N GLU A 82 -14.61 -13.07 -18.10
CA GLU A 82 -13.57 -13.48 -19.05
C GLU A 82 -12.29 -12.64 -18.91
N LEU A 83 -12.40 -11.35 -18.61
CA LEU A 83 -11.24 -10.50 -18.37
C LEU A 83 -10.57 -10.80 -17.02
N VAL A 84 -11.34 -11.25 -16.02
CA VAL A 84 -10.81 -11.69 -14.72
C VAL A 84 -9.91 -12.91 -14.90
N SER A 85 -10.36 -13.91 -15.65
CA SER A 85 -9.58 -15.14 -15.86
C SER A 85 -8.30 -14.90 -16.67
N GLN A 86 -8.29 -13.87 -17.51
CA GLN A 86 -7.12 -13.44 -18.29
C GLN A 86 -6.23 -12.44 -17.55
N ASN A 87 -6.59 -12.05 -16.31
CA ASN A 87 -5.89 -11.02 -15.54
C ASN A 87 -5.77 -9.67 -16.29
N LYS A 88 -6.80 -9.34 -17.08
CA LYS A 88 -6.92 -8.11 -17.88
C LYS A 88 -7.85 -7.08 -17.26
N ILE A 89 -8.08 -7.18 -15.95
CA ILE A 89 -9.01 -6.31 -15.26
C ILE A 89 -8.45 -5.90 -13.92
N LEU A 90 -8.65 -4.65 -13.56
CA LEU A 90 -8.26 -4.10 -12.29
C LEU A 90 -9.43 -3.32 -11.72
N ARG A 91 -9.80 -3.65 -10.48
CA ARG A 91 -10.74 -2.85 -9.71
C ARG A 91 -9.95 -1.75 -9.01
N VAL A 92 -10.32 -0.51 -9.23
CA VAL A 92 -9.55 0.66 -8.79
C VAL A 92 -10.42 1.45 -7.81
N PRO A 93 -10.05 1.57 -6.53
CA PRO A 93 -10.79 2.43 -5.61
C PRO A 93 -10.66 3.89 -6.04
N VAL A 94 -11.77 4.64 -5.97
CA VAL A 94 -11.83 6.07 -6.25
C VAL A 94 -12.24 6.85 -5.02
N SER A 95 -11.81 8.12 -4.97
CA SER A 95 -12.24 9.06 -3.94
C SER A 95 -13.46 9.84 -4.42
N ASN A 96 -14.38 10.14 -3.50
CA ASN A 96 -15.58 10.93 -3.80
C ASN A 96 -15.20 12.27 -4.46
N GLY A 97 -15.71 12.51 -5.65
CA GLY A 97 -15.55 13.78 -6.38
C GLY A 97 -14.94 13.63 -7.78
N GLU A 98 -14.27 12.51 -8.06
CA GLU A 98 -13.73 12.25 -9.39
C GLU A 98 -14.81 11.70 -10.32
N ASN A 99 -15.05 12.38 -11.44
CA ASN A 99 -16.03 11.96 -12.45
C ASN A 99 -15.32 11.20 -13.57
N TYR A 100 -15.44 9.88 -13.55
CA TYR A 100 -14.99 9.00 -14.62
C TYR A 100 -16.16 8.58 -15.50
N LYS A 101 -15.91 8.51 -16.81
CA LYS A 101 -16.93 8.09 -17.78
C LYS A 101 -16.58 6.73 -18.36
N LEU A 102 -17.62 6.00 -18.74
CA LEU A 102 -17.49 4.74 -19.44
C LEU A 102 -16.71 4.92 -20.74
N GLY A 103 -15.72 4.05 -20.94
CA GLY A 103 -14.82 4.02 -22.07
C GLY A 103 -13.76 5.12 -22.08
N GLU A 104 -13.55 5.86 -20.98
CA GLU A 104 -12.34 6.66 -20.80
C GLU A 104 -11.13 5.74 -20.65
N LYS A 105 -10.00 6.12 -21.26
CA LYS A 105 -8.74 5.43 -21.11
C LYS A 105 -7.96 6.01 -19.93
N LEU A 106 -7.55 5.14 -19.02
CA LEU A 106 -6.87 5.50 -17.78
C LEU A 106 -5.52 4.79 -17.69
N ASN A 107 -4.53 5.51 -17.17
CA ASN A 107 -3.33 4.92 -16.60
C ASN A 107 -3.49 4.87 -15.09
N VAL A 108 -3.33 3.69 -14.51
CA VAL A 108 -3.48 3.43 -13.08
C VAL A 108 -2.14 2.97 -12.56
N TYR A 109 -1.61 3.69 -11.58
CA TYR A 109 -0.35 3.38 -10.94
C TYR A 109 -0.62 3.00 -9.49
N ALA A 110 -0.50 1.72 -9.16
CA ALA A 110 -0.84 1.20 -7.84
C ALA A 110 0.41 0.83 -7.04
N ALA A 111 0.38 0.98 -5.71
CA ALA A 111 1.48 0.50 -4.88
C ALA A 111 1.57 -1.04 -4.85
N ALA A 112 0.42 -1.71 -4.94
CA ALA A 112 0.29 -3.16 -5.00
C ALA A 112 -1.12 -3.55 -5.47
N TRP A 113 -1.35 -4.83 -5.77
CA TRP A 113 -2.67 -5.39 -6.02
C TRP A 113 -3.03 -6.44 -4.96
N THR A 114 -4.33 -6.61 -4.67
CA THR A 114 -4.81 -7.68 -3.81
C THR A 114 -4.85 -9.03 -4.54
N TYR A 115 -4.67 -10.12 -3.79
CA TYR A 115 -4.94 -11.48 -4.28
C TYR A 115 -6.44 -11.80 -4.20
N SER A 116 -7.23 -11.12 -5.02
CA SER A 116 -8.67 -11.32 -5.15
C SER A 116 -9.06 -11.43 -6.63
N LEU A 117 -10.31 -11.83 -6.88
CA LEU A 117 -10.89 -11.89 -8.23
C LEU A 117 -12.13 -10.98 -8.28
N PRO A 118 -12.08 -9.82 -8.97
CA PRO A 118 -10.91 -9.24 -9.63
C PRO A 118 -9.86 -8.70 -8.62
N PRO A 119 -8.59 -8.53 -9.03
CA PRO A 119 -7.60 -7.82 -8.23
C PRO A 119 -8.03 -6.38 -7.94
N ILE A 120 -7.68 -5.87 -6.77
CA ILE A 120 -7.97 -4.50 -6.34
C ILE A 120 -6.67 -3.72 -6.20
N ALA A 121 -6.60 -2.54 -6.80
CA ALA A 121 -5.46 -1.65 -6.67
C ALA A 121 -5.36 -1.06 -5.27
N ILE A 122 -4.16 -1.05 -4.69
CA ILE A 122 -3.86 -0.47 -3.37
C ILE A 122 -3.19 0.89 -3.59
N MET A 123 -3.79 1.94 -3.01
CA MET A 123 -3.34 3.34 -3.14
C MET A 123 -3.05 3.72 -4.60
N PRO A 124 -4.05 3.61 -5.50
CA PRO A 124 -3.84 3.96 -6.90
C PRO A 124 -3.71 5.47 -7.11
N THR A 125 -2.82 5.85 -8.01
CA THR A 125 -2.82 7.15 -8.69
C THR A 125 -3.45 6.93 -10.07
N ILE A 126 -4.46 7.73 -10.43
CA ILE A 126 -5.19 7.58 -11.69
C ILE A 126 -4.91 8.79 -12.57
N GLU A 127 -4.50 8.54 -13.80
CA GLU A 127 -4.28 9.57 -14.81
C GLU A 127 -5.19 9.32 -16.01
N LYS A 128 -5.90 10.35 -16.46
CA LYS A 128 -6.69 10.28 -17.68
C LYS A 128 -5.77 10.43 -18.90
N VAL A 129 -5.88 9.50 -19.85
CA VAL A 129 -5.21 9.62 -21.14
C VAL A 129 -6.10 10.49 -22.02
N VAL A 130 -5.61 11.69 -22.36
CA VAL A 130 -6.27 12.58 -23.31
C VAL A 130 -5.85 12.14 -24.72
N ASP A 131 -6.81 11.74 -25.54
CA ASP A 131 -6.62 11.55 -26.98
C ASP A 131 -6.58 12.90 -27.73
#